data_AF-H0ABU3-F1
#
_entry.id   AF-H0ABU3-F1
#
_cell.length_a   1.000
_cell.length_b   1.000
_cell.length_c   1.000
_cell.angle_alpha   90.00
_cell.angle_beta   90.00
_cell.angle_gamma   90.00
#
_symmetry.space_group_name_H-M   'P 1'
#
loop_
_entity.id
_entity.type
_entity.pdbx_description
1 polymer ?
#
loop_
_entity_poly.entity_id
_entity_poly.type
_entity_poly.pdbx_seq_one_letter_code
_entity_poly.pdbx_strand_id
1 'polypeptide(L)'
;MTDLQSEASSQFNINPKQTQAIAQTLYENGLISYPRTESQKLPAKIGYKNLLKKIKNQENYTELAKKVLDKDEVYPKQGKKEDDAHPAIYPTGEQPGNLSKKERKVYDLIVKRFLAVFGKAAERQSITMTLETLGYEFKAKSKITLERNWFDLYDPYVRVEEAELPELEEGQRLSGWITVQISM
;
A
#
# COMPACT_ATOMS: atom_id res chain seq x y z
N MET A 1 -3.47 -13.17 6.42
CA MET A 1 -2.84 -14.03 5.39
C MET A 1 -3.35 -13.73 3.98
N THR A 2 -4.66 -13.73 3.73
CA THR A 2 -5.24 -13.57 2.39
C THR A 2 -4.75 -12.33 1.66
N ASP A 3 -4.73 -11.17 2.33
CA ASP A 3 -4.26 -9.91 1.73
C ASP A 3 -2.80 -10.02 1.26
N LEU A 4 -1.92 -10.62 2.07
CA LEU A 4 -0.51 -10.84 1.71
C LEU A 4 -0.39 -11.75 0.48
N GLN A 5 -1.20 -12.80 0.39
CA GLN A 5 -1.20 -13.71 -0.77
C GLN A 5 -1.65 -12.99 -2.04
N SER A 6 -2.72 -12.21 -1.97
CA SER A 6 -3.23 -11.41 -3.09
C SER A 6 -2.19 -10.39 -3.55
N GLU A 7 -1.56 -9.66 -2.62
CA GLU A 7 -0.54 -8.68 -2.96
C GLU A 7 0.72 -9.32 -3.55
N ALA A 8 1.26 -10.37 -2.93
CA ALA A 8 2.43 -11.08 -3.44
C ALA A 8 2.21 -11.70 -4.83
N SER A 9 1.00 -12.22 -5.11
CA SER A 9 0.62 -12.69 -6.43
C SER A 9 0.62 -11.54 -7.43
N SER A 10 -0.06 -10.45 -7.09
CA SER A 10 -0.21 -9.32 -7.99
C SER A 10 1.12 -8.60 -8.27
N GLN A 11 1.99 -8.43 -7.27
CA GLN A 11 3.23 -7.65 -7.36
C GLN A 11 4.39 -8.47 -7.90
N PHE A 12 4.44 -9.76 -7.58
CA PHE A 12 5.64 -10.58 -7.78
C PHE A 12 5.39 -11.88 -8.54
N ASN A 13 4.14 -12.14 -8.95
CA ASN A 13 3.71 -13.41 -9.54
C ASN A 13 4.05 -14.63 -8.66
N ILE A 14 3.94 -14.47 -7.33
CA ILE A 14 4.12 -15.55 -6.36
C ILE A 14 2.74 -16.12 -6.00
N ASN A 15 2.50 -17.38 -6.30
CA ASN A 15 1.21 -18.00 -6.03
C ASN A 15 0.92 -18.12 -4.51
N PRO A 16 -0.36 -18.25 -4.10
CA PRO A 16 -0.74 -18.25 -2.68
C PRO A 16 -0.05 -19.31 -1.82
N LYS A 17 0.15 -20.53 -2.35
CA LYS A 17 0.83 -21.63 -1.64
C LYS A 17 2.29 -21.30 -1.38
N GLN A 18 2.99 -20.73 -2.37
CA GLN A 18 4.37 -20.27 -2.21
C GLN A 18 4.47 -19.12 -1.22
N THR A 19 3.55 -18.13 -1.28
CA THR A 19 3.54 -17.01 -0.32
C THR A 19 3.37 -17.50 1.11
N GLN A 20 2.47 -18.46 1.35
CA GLN A 20 2.29 -19.05 2.68
C GLN A 20 3.53 -19.79 3.17
N ALA A 21 4.19 -20.57 2.31
CA ALA A 21 5.43 -21.27 2.65
C ALA A 21 6.55 -20.27 3.01
N ILE A 22 6.73 -19.22 2.19
CA ILE A 22 7.71 -18.16 2.45
C ILE A 22 7.42 -17.44 3.78
N ALA A 23 6.16 -17.06 4.02
CA ALA A 23 5.79 -16.39 5.26
C ALA A 23 6.02 -17.30 6.48
N GLN A 24 5.75 -18.60 6.36
CA GLN A 24 6.06 -19.58 7.40
C GLN A 24 7.56 -19.63 7.71
N THR A 25 8.41 -19.70 6.68
CA THR A 25 9.88 -19.67 6.85
C THR A 25 10.36 -18.37 7.49
N LEU A 26 9.81 -17.22 7.08
CA LEU A 26 10.14 -15.92 7.71
C LEU A 26 9.74 -15.89 9.20
N TYR A 27 8.61 -16.49 9.56
CA TYR A 27 8.16 -16.61 10.95
C TYR A 27 9.04 -17.55 11.77
N GLU A 28 9.40 -18.71 11.23
CA GLU A 28 10.29 -19.68 11.90
C GLU A 28 11.68 -19.11 12.14
N ASN A 29 12.14 -18.22 11.25
CA ASN A 29 13.37 -17.43 11.43
C ASN A 29 13.20 -16.21 12.34
N GLY A 30 12.02 -16.03 12.95
CA GLY A 30 11.72 -14.95 13.88
C GLY A 30 11.62 -13.56 13.25
N LEU A 31 11.52 -13.43 11.91
CA LEU A 31 11.54 -12.14 11.20
C LEU A 31 10.17 -11.47 11.12
N ILE A 32 9.09 -12.24 11.18
CA ILE A 32 7.70 -11.75 11.17
C ILE A 32 6.88 -12.45 12.25
N SER A 33 5.72 -11.88 12.60
CA SER A 33 4.73 -12.52 13.46
C SER A 33 4.05 -13.72 12.78
N TYR A 34 3.31 -14.51 13.55
CA TYR A 34 2.65 -15.71 13.05
C TYR A 34 1.75 -15.39 11.84
N PRO A 35 1.98 -16.00 10.66
CA PRO A 35 1.41 -15.48 9.42
C PRO A 35 0.00 -16.00 9.16
N ARG A 36 -0.45 -17.06 9.85
CA ARG A 36 -1.79 -17.64 9.68
C ARG A 36 -2.77 -16.95 10.62
N THR A 37 -3.22 -15.78 10.17
CA THR A 37 -4.20 -14.95 10.86
C THR A 37 -5.14 -14.30 9.85
N GLU A 38 -6.38 -14.08 10.27
CA GLU A 38 -7.35 -13.25 9.55
C GLU A 38 -7.40 -11.80 10.06
N SER A 39 -6.70 -11.51 11.16
CA SER A 39 -6.66 -10.19 11.78
C SER A 39 -6.00 -9.15 10.89
N GLN A 40 -6.58 -7.96 10.92
CA GLN A 40 -6.01 -6.73 10.41
C GLN A 40 -5.77 -5.73 11.55
N LYS A 41 -5.66 -6.23 12.79
CA LYS A 41 -5.42 -5.45 14.00
C LYS A 41 -3.98 -5.57 14.47
N LEU A 42 -3.36 -4.43 14.79
CA LEU A 42 -2.07 -4.34 15.47
C LEU A 42 -2.31 -3.79 16.88
N PRO A 43 -2.42 -4.62 17.93
CA PRO A 43 -2.67 -4.14 19.29
C PRO A 43 -1.47 -3.39 19.89
N ALA A 44 -1.74 -2.43 20.78
CA ALA A 44 -0.73 -1.53 21.35
C ALA A 44 0.39 -2.27 22.11
N LYS A 45 0.10 -3.47 22.65
CA LYS A 45 1.07 -4.34 23.32
C LYS A 45 2.29 -4.72 22.47
N ILE A 46 2.22 -4.56 21.14
CA ILE A 46 3.36 -4.76 20.23
C ILE A 46 4.49 -3.75 20.49
N GLY A 47 4.19 -2.56 21.02
CA GLY A 47 5.20 -1.55 21.31
C GLY A 47 5.80 -0.91 20.04
N TYR A 48 4.95 -0.26 19.24
CA TYR A 48 5.30 0.21 17.89
C TYR A 48 6.59 1.04 17.80
N LYS A 49 6.81 1.99 18.73
CA LYS A 49 8.00 2.85 18.72
C LYS A 49 9.30 2.04 18.85
N ASN A 50 9.32 1.03 19.73
CA ASN A 50 10.49 0.16 19.89
C ASN A 50 10.71 -0.70 18.64
N LEU A 51 9.63 -1.22 18.07
CA LEU A 51 9.69 -2.00 16.84
C LEU A 51 10.20 -1.18 15.64
N LEU A 52 9.70 0.04 15.47
CA LEU A 52 10.15 0.98 14.44
C LEU A 52 11.62 1.37 14.61
N LYS A 53 12.10 1.53 15.85
CA LYS A 53 13.53 1.76 16.12
C LYS A 53 14.39 0.57 15.67
N LYS A 54 13.93 -0.67 15.86
CA LYS A 54 14.63 -1.86 15.34
C LYS A 54 14.65 -1.86 13.81
N ILE A 55 13.50 -1.61 13.17
CA ILE A 55 13.39 -1.54 11.69
C ILE A 55 14.28 -0.42 11.12
N LYS A 56 14.39 0.72 11.81
CA LYS A 56 15.28 1.83 11.41
C LYS A 56 16.75 1.41 11.28
N ASN A 57 17.19 0.40 12.05
CA ASN A 57 18.54 -0.13 11.98
C ASN A 57 18.75 -1.12 10.82
N GLN A 58 17.73 -1.38 10.01
CA GLN A 58 17.85 -2.15 8.78
C GLN A 58 18.04 -1.17 7.61
N GLU A 59 19.17 -1.27 6.92
CA GLU A 59 19.64 -0.29 5.92
C GLU A 59 18.56 0.09 4.89
N ASN A 60 17.81 -0.91 4.38
CA ASN A 60 16.77 -0.69 3.37
C ASN A 60 15.55 0.10 3.87
N TYR A 61 15.36 0.21 5.19
CA TYR A 61 14.17 0.80 5.80
C TYR A 61 14.49 1.98 6.73
N THR A 62 15.76 2.37 6.85
CA THR A 62 16.19 3.43 7.76
C THR A 62 15.42 4.72 7.56
N GLU A 63 15.33 5.20 6.31
CA GLU A 63 14.67 6.47 6.02
C GLU A 63 13.14 6.39 6.17
N LEU A 64 12.53 5.27 5.77
CA LEU A 64 11.09 5.07 5.93
C LEU A 64 10.68 5.00 7.41
N ALA A 65 11.46 4.29 8.23
CA ALA A 65 11.21 4.19 9.66
C ALA A 65 11.46 5.53 10.39
N LYS A 66 12.46 6.33 9.97
CA LYS A 66 12.65 7.71 10.47
C LYS A 66 11.42 8.57 10.21
N LYS A 67 10.93 8.61 8.96
CA LYS A 67 9.70 9.35 8.60
C LYS A 67 8.48 8.99 9.45
N VAL A 68 8.38 7.73 9.88
CA VAL A 68 7.29 7.31 10.78
C VAL A 68 7.56 7.73 12.23
N LEU A 69 8.80 7.59 12.71
CA LEU A 69 9.19 7.95 14.08
C LEU A 69 9.17 9.46 14.36
N ASP A 70 9.36 10.29 13.33
CA ASP A 70 9.38 11.76 13.44
C ASP A 70 7.97 12.37 13.57
N LYS A 71 6.92 11.54 13.59
CA LYS A 71 5.53 11.98 13.79
C LYS A 71 5.22 12.15 15.28
N ASP A 72 4.36 13.11 15.59
CA ASP A 72 3.87 13.34 16.95
C ASP A 72 3.18 12.10 17.54
N GLU A 73 2.33 11.46 16.73
CA GLU A 73 1.62 10.23 17.08
C GLU A 73 2.01 9.07 16.16
N VAL A 74 2.32 7.93 16.79
CA VAL A 74 2.65 6.67 16.11
C VAL A 74 1.54 5.68 16.42
N TYR A 75 0.45 5.80 15.66
CA TYR A 75 -0.69 4.90 15.75
C TYR A 75 -1.02 4.30 14.38
N PRO A 76 -1.18 2.97 14.27
CA PRO A 76 -1.45 2.36 12.98
C PRO A 76 -2.93 2.49 12.62
N LYS A 77 -3.22 2.66 11.33
CA LYS A 77 -4.55 2.48 10.77
C LYS A 77 -4.95 1.01 10.91
N GLN A 78 -5.94 0.75 11.75
CA GLN A 78 -6.47 -0.59 11.99
C GLN A 78 -7.43 -1.00 10.85
N GLY A 79 -7.34 -2.26 10.42
CA GLY A 79 -8.32 -2.85 9.51
C GLY A 79 -9.60 -3.29 10.21
N LYS A 80 -10.52 -3.90 9.45
CA LYS A 80 -11.85 -4.29 9.94
C LYS A 80 -11.83 -5.67 10.60
N LYS A 81 -11.12 -6.62 10.00
CA LYS A 81 -11.09 -8.02 10.45
C LYS A 81 -10.26 -8.17 11.72
N GLU A 82 -10.69 -9.09 12.57
CA GLU A 82 -10.09 -9.40 13.86
C GLU A 82 -10.04 -10.91 14.06
N ASP A 83 -9.03 -11.36 14.77
CA ASP A 83 -8.79 -12.74 15.16
C ASP A 83 -8.29 -12.66 16.61
N ASP A 84 -8.98 -13.31 17.53
CA ASP A 84 -8.74 -13.18 18.97
C ASP A 84 -7.36 -13.73 19.38
N ALA A 85 -6.84 -14.71 18.63
CA ALA A 85 -5.60 -15.40 18.97
C ALA A 85 -4.36 -14.65 18.46
N HIS A 86 -4.45 -14.07 17.26
CA HIS A 86 -3.29 -13.54 16.57
C HIS A 86 -3.53 -12.13 16.00
N PRO A 87 -2.61 -11.19 16.21
CA PRO A 87 -2.65 -9.90 15.53
C PRO A 87 -2.33 -10.07 14.04
N ALA A 88 -2.50 -8.99 13.27
CA ALA A 88 -2.07 -8.93 11.88
C ALA A 88 -0.58 -9.31 11.71
N ILE A 89 -0.19 -9.66 10.48
CA ILE A 89 1.21 -9.97 10.16
C ILE A 89 2.05 -8.68 10.24
N TYR A 90 3.13 -8.69 11.02
CA TYR A 90 4.06 -7.57 11.17
C TYR A 90 5.51 -8.06 11.29
N PRO A 91 6.53 -7.26 10.91
CA PRO A 91 7.92 -7.62 11.12
C PRO A 91 8.29 -7.53 12.61
N THR A 92 9.14 -8.41 13.11
CA THR A 92 9.59 -8.40 14.54
C THR A 92 10.71 -7.40 14.83
N GLY A 93 11.30 -6.83 13.77
CA GLY A 93 12.45 -5.93 13.82
C GLY A 93 13.79 -6.67 13.90
N GLU A 94 13.77 -8.01 13.99
CA GLU A 94 14.99 -8.81 13.90
C GLU A 94 15.68 -8.61 12.54
N GLN A 95 17.00 -8.58 12.56
CA GLN A 95 17.81 -8.32 11.36
C GLN A 95 17.72 -9.53 10.42
N PRO A 96 17.27 -9.36 9.16
CA PRO A 96 17.20 -10.46 8.23
C PRO A 96 18.61 -10.93 7.85
N GLY A 97 18.84 -12.24 7.92
CA GLY A 97 20.05 -12.86 7.36
C GLY A 97 19.99 -12.97 5.84
N ASN A 98 20.55 -14.06 5.31
CA ASN A 98 20.51 -14.33 3.88
C ASN A 98 19.14 -14.87 3.47
N LEU A 99 18.29 -13.97 2.98
CA LEU A 99 17.01 -14.31 2.34
C LEU A 99 17.20 -14.55 0.83
N SER A 100 16.53 -15.58 0.31
CA SER A 100 16.36 -15.75 -1.13
C SER A 100 15.65 -14.54 -1.75
N LYS A 101 15.72 -14.42 -3.09
CA LYS A 101 15.09 -13.31 -3.81
C LYS A 101 13.57 -13.22 -3.55
N LYS A 102 12.87 -14.36 -3.44
CA LYS A 102 11.43 -14.37 -3.17
C LYS A 102 11.11 -14.07 -1.71
N GLU A 103 11.85 -14.63 -0.76
CA GLU A 103 11.70 -14.31 0.67
C GLU A 103 11.93 -12.82 0.93
N ARG A 104 12.98 -12.25 0.33
CA ARG A 104 13.27 -10.82 0.44
C ARG A 104 12.13 -9.94 -0.06
N LYS A 105 11.50 -10.31 -1.19
CA LYS A 105 10.32 -9.59 -1.73
C LYS A 105 9.12 -9.65 -0.79
N VAL A 106 8.82 -10.83 -0.25
CA VAL A 106 7.69 -10.99 0.69
C VAL A 106 7.97 -10.26 2.01
N TYR A 107 9.22 -10.30 2.50
CA TYR A 107 9.63 -9.54 3.67
C TYR A 107 9.52 -8.03 3.45
N ASP A 108 10.00 -7.50 2.33
CA ASP A 108 9.87 -6.07 1.96
C ASP A 108 8.40 -5.63 1.93
N LEU A 109 7.55 -6.45 1.32
CA LEU A 109 6.10 -6.21 1.26
C LEU A 109 5.49 -6.11 2.66
N ILE A 110 5.84 -7.01 3.58
CA ILE A 110 5.37 -7.00 4.97
C ILE A 110 5.89 -5.77 5.72
N VAL A 111 7.19 -5.47 5.62
CA VAL A 111 7.80 -4.34 6.32
C VAL A 111 7.21 -3.01 5.84
N LYS A 112 7.12 -2.79 4.52
CA LYS A 112 6.55 -1.57 3.97
C LYS A 112 5.06 -1.45 4.27
N ARG A 113 4.29 -2.55 4.24
CA ARG A 113 2.89 -2.53 4.65
C ARG A 113 2.74 -2.10 6.11
N PHE A 114 3.59 -2.63 7.00
CA PHE A 114 3.64 -2.25 8.40
C PHE A 114 4.03 -0.77 8.59
N LEU A 115 5.00 -0.25 7.85
CA LEU A 115 5.35 1.18 7.91
C LEU A 115 4.21 2.07 7.40
N ALA A 116 3.58 1.67 6.30
CA ALA A 116 2.52 2.42 5.64
C ALA A 116 1.26 2.59 6.50
N VAL A 117 0.92 1.65 7.39
CA VAL A 117 -0.25 1.81 8.27
C VAL A 117 -0.08 2.94 9.28
N PHE A 118 1.14 3.41 9.55
CA PHE A 118 1.37 4.63 10.35
C PHE A 118 1.35 5.90 9.49
N GLY A 119 1.20 5.78 8.17
CA GLY A 119 1.07 6.89 7.23
C GLY A 119 -0.24 7.67 7.37
N LYS A 120 -0.20 8.98 7.06
CA LYS A 120 -1.43 9.74 6.81
C LYS A 120 -2.10 9.20 5.55
N ALA A 121 -3.41 9.41 5.43
CA ALA A 121 -4.12 9.11 4.18
C ALA A 121 -3.51 9.91 3.02
N ALA A 122 -3.41 9.30 1.85
CA ALA A 122 -3.07 10.04 0.63
C ALA A 122 -4.21 10.98 0.27
N GLU A 123 -3.89 12.20 -0.11
CA GLU A 123 -4.89 13.17 -0.56
C GLU A 123 -4.99 13.10 -2.08
N ARG A 124 -6.18 12.80 -2.58
CA ARG A 124 -6.45 12.63 -4.01
C ARG A 124 -7.62 13.48 -4.43
N GLN A 125 -7.47 14.17 -5.54
CA GLN A 125 -8.53 14.95 -6.16
C GLN A 125 -9.22 14.09 -7.21
N SER A 126 -10.55 14.03 -7.17
CA SER A 126 -11.36 13.45 -8.24
C SER A 126 -11.98 14.57 -9.05
N ILE A 127 -11.73 14.56 -10.35
CA ILE A 127 -12.26 15.55 -11.30
C ILE A 127 -13.27 14.84 -12.18
N THR A 128 -14.47 15.43 -12.33
CA THR A 128 -15.47 14.95 -13.30
C THR A 128 -15.77 16.10 -14.24
N MET A 129 -15.51 15.89 -15.52
CA MET A 129 -15.81 16.83 -16.60
C MET A 129 -17.00 16.31 -17.37
N THR A 130 -18.02 17.15 -17.54
CA THR A 130 -19.21 16.86 -18.32
C THR A 130 -19.16 17.67 -19.61
N LEU A 131 -19.23 16.99 -20.75
CA LEU A 131 -19.27 17.59 -22.08
C LEU A 131 -20.66 17.35 -22.67
N GLU A 132 -21.29 18.42 -23.15
CA GLU A 132 -22.59 18.34 -23.83
C GLU A 132 -22.42 18.68 -25.31
N THR A 133 -22.98 17.85 -26.19
CA THR A 133 -23.04 18.13 -27.63
C THR A 133 -24.29 17.50 -28.23
N LEU A 134 -25.01 18.28 -29.05
CA LEU A 134 -26.23 17.83 -29.74
C LEU A 134 -27.27 17.16 -28.81
N GLY A 135 -27.36 17.59 -27.56
CA GLY A 135 -28.25 17.02 -26.53
C GLY A 135 -27.77 15.71 -25.89
N TYR A 136 -26.55 15.26 -26.18
CA TYR A 136 -25.91 14.11 -25.55
C TYR A 136 -24.87 14.55 -24.52
N GLU A 137 -24.85 13.85 -23.39
CA GLU A 137 -23.90 14.08 -22.29
C GLU A 137 -22.80 13.02 -22.26
N PHE A 138 -21.55 13.47 -22.18
CA PHE A 138 -20.36 12.64 -22.01
C PHE A 138 -19.64 13.01 -20.72
N LYS A 139 -19.18 12.01 -19.97
CA LYS A 139 -18.41 12.23 -18.72
C LYS A 139 -16.99 11.69 -18.85
N ALA A 140 -16.03 12.57 -18.62
CA ALA A 140 -14.65 12.18 -18.37
C ALA A 140 -14.38 12.27 -16.86
N LYS A 141 -13.70 11.27 -16.31
CA LYS A 141 -13.33 11.24 -14.89
C LYS A 141 -11.83 11.10 -14.78
N SER A 142 -11.23 11.89 -13.91
CA SER A 142 -9.82 11.85 -13.58
C SER A 142 -9.63 11.74 -12.07
N LYS A 143 -8.51 11.14 -11.69
CA LYS A 143 -7.99 11.22 -10.33
C LYS A 143 -6.52 11.59 -10.40
N ILE A 144 -6.13 12.53 -9.55
CA ILE A 144 -4.73 12.92 -9.35
C ILE A 144 -4.40 12.85 -7.85
N THR A 145 -3.17 12.47 -7.53
CA THR A 145 -2.67 12.48 -6.15
C THR A 145 -2.02 13.82 -5.83
N LEU A 146 -2.60 14.55 -4.88
CA LEU A 146 -2.09 15.83 -4.38
C LEU A 146 -1.02 15.63 -3.31
N GLU A 147 -1.28 14.72 -2.36
CA GLU A 147 -0.32 14.33 -1.34
C GLU A 147 -0.16 12.80 -1.31
N ARG A 148 1.07 12.31 -1.47
CA ARG A 148 1.36 10.88 -1.51
C ARG A 148 1.22 10.21 -0.14
N ASN A 149 1.69 10.85 0.92
CA ASN A 149 1.58 10.38 2.31
C ASN A 149 1.96 8.89 2.46
N TRP A 150 1.04 8.01 2.88
CA TRP A 150 1.36 6.58 3.05
C TRP A 150 1.84 5.89 1.77
N PHE A 151 1.56 6.45 0.58
CA PHE A 151 2.09 5.92 -0.67
C PHE A 151 3.62 5.88 -0.66
N ASP A 152 4.27 6.90 -0.12
CA ASP A 152 5.74 6.94 -0.05
C ASP A 152 6.32 5.88 0.88
N LEU A 153 5.56 5.45 1.88
CA LEU A 153 5.96 4.38 2.80
C LEU A 153 5.73 2.99 2.19
N TYR A 154 4.88 2.90 1.16
CA TYR A 154 4.50 1.65 0.51
C TYR A 154 5.05 1.48 -0.90
N ASP A 155 5.80 2.45 -1.41
CA ASP A 155 6.38 2.42 -2.75
C ASP A 155 7.38 1.26 -2.91
N PRO A 156 7.39 0.53 -4.04
CA PRO A 156 6.64 0.75 -5.28
C PRO A 156 5.33 -0.05 -5.36
N TYR A 157 4.76 -0.48 -4.22
CA TYR A 157 3.61 -1.39 -4.18
C TYR A 157 2.26 -0.69 -4.22
N VAL A 158 2.26 0.65 -4.29
CA VAL A 158 1.06 1.45 -4.50
C VAL A 158 0.54 1.21 -5.90
N ARG A 159 -0.75 0.90 -6.01
CA ARG A 159 -1.45 0.75 -7.29
C ARG A 159 -2.52 1.81 -7.39
N VAL A 160 -2.20 2.92 -8.05
CA VAL A 160 -3.15 3.97 -8.38
C VAL A 160 -3.02 4.32 -9.84
N GLU A 161 -4.16 4.46 -10.50
CA GLU A 161 -4.24 5.10 -11.80
C GLU A 161 -4.25 6.61 -11.59
N GLU A 162 -3.36 7.31 -12.28
CA GLU A 162 -3.38 8.76 -12.42
C GLU A 162 -3.85 9.06 -13.84
N ALA A 163 -4.80 9.96 -13.97
CA ALA A 163 -5.27 10.44 -15.26
C ALA A 163 -5.37 11.94 -15.17
N GLU A 164 -4.80 12.66 -16.12
CA GLU A 164 -4.99 14.10 -16.25
C GLU A 164 -6.14 14.36 -17.22
N LEU A 165 -6.93 15.40 -16.93
CA LEU A 165 -7.86 15.97 -17.90
C LEU A 165 -7.24 17.25 -18.45
N PRO A 166 -7.55 17.60 -19.71
CA PRO A 166 -7.17 18.90 -20.23
C PRO A 166 -7.78 20.01 -19.35
N GLU A 167 -7.02 21.09 -19.17
CA GLU A 167 -7.51 22.28 -18.50
C GLU A 167 -8.56 22.95 -19.38
N LEU A 168 -9.81 23.00 -18.89
CA LEU A 168 -10.93 23.65 -19.54
C LEU A 168 -11.71 24.48 -18.51
N GLU A 169 -12.30 25.57 -18.96
CA GLU A 169 -13.15 26.43 -18.13
C GLU A 169 -14.62 26.00 -18.20
N GLU A 170 -15.36 26.22 -17.11
CA GLU A 170 -16.80 25.98 -17.11
C GLU A 170 -17.49 26.89 -18.15
N GLY A 171 -18.33 26.29 -19.00
CA GLY A 171 -18.99 26.99 -20.11
C GLY A 171 -18.11 27.21 -21.34
N GLN A 172 -16.85 26.77 -21.35
CA GLN A 172 -15.99 26.84 -22.53
C GLN A 172 -16.61 26.06 -23.69
N ARG A 173 -16.79 26.74 -24.83
CA ARG A 173 -17.25 26.11 -26.06
C ARG A 173 -16.06 25.56 -26.83
N LEU A 174 -16.08 24.26 -27.10
CA LEU A 174 -15.09 23.60 -27.94
C LEU A 174 -15.61 23.52 -29.38
N SER A 175 -14.74 23.77 -30.35
CA SER A 175 -15.04 23.63 -31.78
C SER A 175 -14.15 22.53 -32.38
N GLY A 176 -14.74 21.58 -33.10
CA GLY A 176 -14.00 20.51 -33.76
C GLY A 176 -14.80 19.22 -33.91
N TRP A 177 -14.14 18.20 -34.43
CA TRP A 177 -14.71 16.86 -34.59
C TRP A 177 -14.31 15.99 -33.40
N ILE A 178 -15.25 15.23 -32.82
CA ILE A 178 -14.95 14.21 -31.82
C ILE A 178 -14.71 12.90 -32.56
N THR A 179 -13.54 12.30 -32.42
CA THR A 179 -13.25 10.96 -32.92
C THR A 179 -13.34 9.94 -31.79
N VAL A 180 -14.16 8.92 -31.96
CA VAL A 180 -14.26 7.79 -31.03
C VAL A 180 -13.31 6.69 -31.50
N GLN A 181 -12.35 6.31 -30.66
CA GLN A 181 -11.52 5.14 -30.87
C GLN A 181 -11.96 4.02 -29.91
N ILE A 182 -12.25 2.85 -30.45
CA ILE A 182 -12.59 1.65 -29.67
C ILE A 182 -11.42 0.68 -29.79
N SER A 183 -10.78 0.39 -28.66
CA SER A 183 -9.76 -0.65 -28.56
C SER A 183 -10.45 -1.96 -28.15
N MET A 184 -10.30 -3.02 -28.95
CA MET A 184 -10.72 -4.39 -28.60
C MET A 184 -9.61 -5.14 -27.88
#